data_AF-A0A1G0I2E8-F1
#
_entry.id   AF-A0A1G0I2E8-F1
#
_cell.length_a   1.000
_cell.length_b   1.000
_cell.length_c   1.000
_cell.angle_alpha   90.00
_cell.angle_beta   90.00
_cell.angle_gamma   90.00
#
_symmetry.space_group_name_H-M   'P 1'
#
loop_
_entity.id
_entity.type
_entity.pdbx_description
1 polymer ?
#
loop_
_entity_poly.entity_id
_entity_poly.type
_entity_poly.pdbx_seq_one_letter_code
_entity_poly.pdbx_strand_id
1 'polypeptide(L)'
;MTDKQTDDKPRVGDGTPGPGRPKGSVNKTTKAAKDVIAKAAEDLGGADRLLTWCKEAPENERAFWSSIYPKLLPFTVAGDADNPLTFQRIEREIVRTKD
;
A
#
# COMPACT_ATOMS: atom_id res chain seq x y z
N MET A 1 -22.70 -15.38 16.96
CA MET A 1 -22.52 -15.29 15.51
C MET A 1 -23.76 -14.63 14.97
N THR A 2 -23.68 -13.34 14.68
CA THR A 2 -24.81 -12.59 14.12
C THR A 2 -24.29 -12.01 12.81
N ASP A 3 -24.66 -12.67 11.72
CA ASP A 3 -24.34 -12.25 10.37
C ASP A 3 -24.91 -10.87 10.13
N LYS A 4 -24.03 -9.95 9.74
CA LYS A 4 -24.39 -8.59 9.36
C LYS A 4 -25.10 -8.68 8.01
N GLN A 5 -26.43 -8.77 8.01
CA GLN A 5 -27.24 -8.58 6.80
C GLN A 5 -26.95 -7.18 6.26
N THR A 6 -26.33 -7.10 5.08
CA THR A 6 -26.24 -5.86 4.32
C THR A 6 -27.45 -5.77 3.41
N ASP A 7 -28.34 -4.82 3.70
CA ASP A 7 -29.43 -4.38 2.83
C ASP A 7 -28.95 -4.08 1.40
N ASP A 8 -29.87 -4.32 0.46
CA ASP A 8 -29.75 -4.22 -1.00
C ASP A 8 -28.64 -3.28 -1.51
N LYS A 9 -27.66 -3.85 -2.21
CA LYS A 9 -26.65 -3.04 -2.92
C LYS A 9 -27.33 -2.38 -4.13
N PRO A 10 -27.24 -1.04 -4.28
CA PRO A 10 -27.76 -0.36 -5.44
C PRO A 10 -27.20 -0.97 -6.73
N ARG A 11 -28.07 -1.19 -7.71
CA ARG A 11 -27.72 -1.80 -9.00
C ARG A 11 -27.30 -0.68 -9.95
N VAL A 12 -26.25 -0.92 -10.73
CA VAL A 12 -25.77 0.05 -11.73
C VAL A 12 -26.94 0.43 -12.66
N GLY A 13 -27.35 1.70 -12.64
CA GLY A 13 -28.46 2.21 -13.46
C GLY A 13 -29.71 2.64 -12.69
N ASP A 14 -29.74 2.50 -11.36
CA ASP A 14 -30.86 2.93 -10.50
C ASP A 14 -30.90 4.46 -10.19
N GLY A 15 -30.05 5.25 -10.86
CA GLY A 15 -29.93 6.68 -10.61
C GLY A 15 -29.18 7.05 -9.33
N THR A 16 -28.66 6.06 -8.57
CA THR A 16 -27.76 6.31 -7.44
C THR A 16 -26.30 6.40 -7.93
N PRO A 17 -25.43 7.17 -7.25
CA PRO A 17 -24.00 7.13 -7.52
C PRO A 17 -23.53 5.68 -7.44
N GLY A 18 -22.93 5.18 -8.53
CA GLY A 18 -22.42 3.82 -8.56
C GLY A 18 -21.46 3.54 -7.39
N PRO A 19 -21.20 2.27 -7.06
CA PRO A 19 -20.58 1.82 -5.79
C PRO A 19 -19.14 2.30 -5.50
N GLY A 20 -18.63 3.27 -6.26
CA GLY A 20 -17.31 3.83 -6.13
C GLY A 20 -16.24 2.80 -6.45
N ARG A 21 -14.99 3.21 -6.26
CA ARG A 21 -13.87 2.29 -6.38
C ARG A 21 -13.87 1.38 -5.14
N PRO A 22 -13.76 0.04 -5.29
CA PRO A 22 -13.71 -0.86 -4.14
C PRO A 22 -12.62 -0.43 -3.14
N LYS A 23 -12.94 -0.45 -1.85
CA LYS A 23 -12.00 -0.14 -0.76
C LYS A 23 -10.79 -1.08 -0.87
N GLY A 24 -9.58 -0.50 -0.88
CA GLY A 24 -8.33 -1.26 -1.01
C GLY A 24 -7.87 -1.54 -2.45
N SER A 25 -8.60 -1.08 -3.46
CA SER A 25 -8.14 -1.20 -4.85
C SER A 25 -6.82 -0.42 -5.07
N VAL A 26 -5.79 -1.10 -5.59
CA VAL A 26 -4.44 -0.54 -5.75
C VAL A 26 -4.41 0.47 -6.89
N ASN A 27 -3.88 1.68 -6.69
CA ASN A 27 -3.80 2.68 -7.77
C ASN A 27 -3.03 2.08 -8.97
N LYS A 28 -3.64 2.11 -10.16
CA LYS A 28 -3.10 1.46 -11.37
C LYS A 28 -1.72 2.00 -11.73
N THR A 29 -1.51 3.31 -11.62
CA THR A 29 -0.24 3.97 -11.94
C THR A 29 0.87 3.56 -10.96
N THR A 30 0.57 3.57 -9.66
CA THR A 30 1.52 3.15 -8.63
C THR A 30 1.88 1.67 -8.75
N LYS A 31 0.91 0.81 -9.07
CA LYS A 31 1.18 -0.61 -9.31
C LYS A 31 2.11 -0.80 -10.51
N ALA A 32 1.79 -0.18 -11.65
CA ALA A 32 2.62 -0.28 -12.85
C ALA A 32 4.06 0.21 -12.62
N ALA A 33 4.24 1.29 -11.86
CA ALA A 33 5.57 1.78 -11.50
C ALA A 33 6.36 0.76 -10.65
N LYS A 34 5.71 0.16 -9.64
CA LYS A 34 6.35 -0.90 -8.83
C LYS A 34 6.74 -2.12 -9.66
N ASP A 35 5.87 -2.52 -10.58
CA ASP A 35 6.12 -3.69 -11.44
C ASP A 35 7.32 -3.45 -12.37
N VAL A 36 7.45 -2.25 -12.95
CA VAL A 36 8.60 -1.87 -13.80
C VAL A 36 9.90 -1.82 -12.99
N ILE A 37 9.86 -1.26 -11.78
CA ILE A 37 11.04 -1.19 -10.90
C ILE A 37 11.48 -2.59 -10.47
N ALA A 38 10.53 -3.47 -10.11
CA ALA A 38 10.83 -4.85 -9.76
C ALA A 38 11.45 -5.61 -10.94
N LYS A 39 10.87 -5.47 -12.15
CA LYS A 39 11.42 -6.04 -13.39
C LYS A 39 12.86 -5.59 -13.63
N ALA A 40 13.15 -4.30 -13.50
CA ALA A 40 14.49 -3.76 -13.69
C ALA A 40 15.49 -4.31 -12.65
N ALA A 41 15.06 -4.49 -11.40
CA ALA A 41 15.91 -5.07 -10.36
C ALA A 41 16.23 -6.55 -10.63
N GLU A 42 15.26 -7.33 -11.12
CA GLU A 42 15.49 -8.72 -11.55
C GLU A 42 16.44 -8.77 -12.76
N ASP A 43 16.23 -7.90 -13.76
CA ASP A 43 17.06 -7.88 -14.97
C ASP A 43 18.51 -7.43 -14.70
N LEU A 44 18.76 -6.68 -13.61
CA LEU A 44 20.11 -6.36 -13.11
C LEU A 44 20.81 -7.54 -12.40
N GLY A 45 20.12 -8.67 -12.23
CA GLY A 45 20.64 -9.89 -11.62
C GLY A 45 20.03 -10.24 -10.26
N GLY A 46 19.00 -9.51 -9.82
CA GLY A 46 18.16 -9.88 -8.67
C GLY A 46 18.94 -10.25 -7.42
N ALA A 47 18.58 -11.39 -6.83
CA ALA A 47 19.19 -11.91 -5.60
C ALA A 47 20.69 -12.21 -5.75
N ASP A 48 21.12 -12.73 -6.90
CA ASP A 48 22.53 -13.10 -7.13
C ASP A 48 23.43 -11.86 -7.21
N ARG A 49 22.95 -10.80 -7.86
CA ARG A 49 23.66 -9.51 -7.87
C ARG A 49 23.73 -8.92 -6.46
N LEU A 50 22.65 -9.01 -5.68
CA LEU A 50 22.61 -8.53 -4.29
C LEU A 50 23.60 -9.30 -3.39
N LEU A 51 23.65 -10.62 -3.51
CA LEU A 51 24.59 -11.46 -2.78
C LEU A 51 26.04 -11.13 -3.15
N THR A 52 26.32 -10.95 -4.45
CA THR A 52 27.64 -10.56 -4.94
C THR A 52 28.04 -9.21 -4.35
N TRP A 53 27.15 -8.21 -4.40
CA TRP A 53 27.37 -6.90 -3.80
C TRP A 53 27.65 -6.95 -2.29
N CYS A 54 26.91 -7.77 -1.54
CA CYS A 54 27.16 -7.94 -0.11
C CYS A 54 28.56 -8.49 0.18
N LYS A 55 29.09 -9.37 -0.69
CA LYS A 55 30.42 -9.96 -0.55
C LYS A 55 31.55 -9.04 -1.01
N GLU A 56 31.27 -8.00 -1.79
CA GLU A 56 32.29 -7.08 -2.32
C GLU A 56 32.99 -6.27 -1.20
N ALA A 57 32.29 -5.95 -0.11
CA ALA A 57 32.85 -5.18 1.01
C ALA A 57 32.10 -5.44 2.34
N PRO A 58 32.77 -5.43 3.50
CA PRO A 58 32.13 -5.56 4.81
C PRO A 58 31.06 -4.50 5.09
N GLU A 59 31.21 -3.30 4.53
CA GLU A 59 30.23 -2.21 4.65
C GLU A 59 28.90 -2.53 3.95
N ASN A 60 28.96 -3.24 2.82
CA ASN A 60 27.78 -3.65 2.07
C ASN A 60 27.01 -4.73 2.84
N GLU A 61 27.73 -5.71 3.41
CA GLU A 61 27.15 -6.71 4.30
C GLU A 61 26.49 -6.05 5.52
N ARG A 62 27.17 -5.08 6.15
CA ARG A 62 26.59 -4.30 7.25
C ARG A 62 25.33 -3.55 6.82
N ALA A 63 25.31 -2.96 5.62
CA ALA A 63 24.14 -2.26 5.10
C ALA A 63 22.97 -3.23 4.84
N PHE A 64 23.24 -4.43 4.33
CA PHE A 64 22.23 -5.47 4.16
C PHE A 64 21.56 -5.82 5.50
N TRP A 65 22.34 -6.12 6.53
CA TRP A 65 21.82 -6.50 7.85
C TRP A 65 21.13 -5.36 8.61
N SER A 66 21.60 -4.12 8.46
CA SER A 66 21.07 -2.98 9.21
C SER A 66 19.89 -2.28 8.54
N SER A 67 19.82 -2.28 7.21
CA SER A 67 18.92 -1.40 6.46
C SER A 67 17.95 -2.13 5.52
N ILE A 68 18.29 -3.35 5.09
CA ILE A 68 17.48 -4.12 4.14
C ILE A 68 16.73 -5.23 4.90
N TYR A 69 17.46 -6.14 5.55
CA TYR A 69 16.89 -7.31 6.22
C TYR A 69 15.80 -6.98 7.25
N PRO A 70 15.94 -5.92 8.09
CA PRO A 70 14.90 -5.58 9.06
C PRO A 70 13.56 -5.28 8.39
N LYS A 71 13.53 -4.66 7.21
CA LYS A 71 12.28 -4.30 6.51
C LYS A 71 11.44 -5.51 6.09
N LEU A 72 11.99 -6.72 6.15
CA LEU A 72 11.26 -7.97 5.93
C LEU A 72 10.52 -8.45 7.18
N LEU A 73 10.91 -7.96 8.35
CA LEU A 73 10.29 -8.32 9.61
C LEU A 73 8.93 -7.61 9.75
N PRO A 74 7.91 -8.31 10.27
CA PRO A 74 6.64 -7.69 10.60
C PRO A 74 6.83 -6.71 11.75
N PHE A 75 6.84 -5.41 11.44
CA PHE A 75 6.88 -4.36 12.45
C PHE A 75 5.50 -3.73 12.63
N THR A 76 5.04 -3.69 13.88
CA THR A 76 3.91 -2.85 14.27
C THR A 76 4.42 -1.41 14.32
N VAL A 77 3.93 -0.55 13.42
CA VAL A 77 4.19 0.90 13.50
C VAL A 77 3.46 1.44 14.71
N ALA A 78 4.12 1.50 15.86
CA ALA A 78 3.70 2.35 16.95
C ALA A 78 3.87 3.80 16.50
N GLY A 79 2.88 4.66 16.75
CA GLY A 79 2.96 6.08 16.40
C GLY A 79 4.23 6.68 17.01
N ASP A 80 5.12 7.16 16.15
CA ASP A 80 6.31 7.89 16.55
C ASP A 80 5.85 9.20 17.23
N ALA A 81 6.39 9.51 18.42
CA ALA A 81 6.06 10.74 19.13
C ALA A 81 6.55 11.98 18.35
N ASP A 82 7.63 11.85 17.59
CA ASP A 82 8.22 12.91 16.76
C ASP A 82 7.58 12.96 15.36
N ASN A 83 6.87 11.90 14.93
CA ASN A 83 6.14 11.85 13.68
C ASN A 83 4.75 11.19 13.85
N PRO A 84 3.81 11.88 14.54
CA PRO A 84 2.52 11.31 14.86
C PRO A 84 1.70 11.02 13.60
N LEU A 85 1.07 9.84 13.57
CA LEU A 85 0.16 9.46 12.49
C LEU A 85 -1.01 10.44 12.44
N THR A 86 -1.01 11.32 11.43
CA THR A 86 -2.07 12.30 11.20
C THR A 86 -3.19 11.65 10.38
N PHE A 87 -4.32 11.36 11.04
CA PHE A 87 -5.50 10.85 10.37
C PHE A 87 -6.42 12.01 9.99
N GLN A 88 -6.70 12.17 8.69
CA GLN A 88 -7.76 13.07 8.21
C GLN A 88 -9.07 12.30 8.07
N ARG A 89 -10.05 12.62 8.93
CA ARG A 89 -11.44 12.17 8.80
C ARG A 89 -12.18 13.16 7.91
N ILE A 90 -12.50 12.74 6.69
CA ILE A 90 -13.31 13.54 5.76
C ILE A 90 -14.75 13.06 5.86
N GLU A 91 -15.63 13.91 6.39
CA GLU A 91 -17.08 13.70 6.39
C GLU A 91 -17.70 14.48 5.24
N ARG A 92 -18.54 13.82 4.43
CA ARG A 92 -19.27 14.47 3.35
C ARG A 92 -20.76 14.28 3.60
N GLU A 93 -21.45 15.37 3.84
CA GLU A 93 -22.91 15.42 3.89
C GLU A 93 -23.42 15.90 2.53
N ILE A 94 -24.17 15.06 1.82
CA ILE A 94 -24.79 15.41 0.56
C ILE A 94 -26.16 15.99 0.89
N VAL A 95 -26.27 17.32 0.88
CA VAL A 95 -27.55 18.01 1.08
C VAL A 95 -28.24 18.16 -0.27
N ARG A 96 -29.48 17.66 -0.37
CA ARG A 96 -30.35 17.93 -1.51
C ARG A 96 -30.94 19.33 -1.33
N THR A 97 -30.57 20.27 -2.20
CA THR A 97 -31.23 21.58 -2.25
C THR A 97 -32.72 21.38 -2.55
N LYS A 98 -33.57 22.03 -1.76
CA LYS A 98 -35.02 22.09 -1.98
C LYS A 98 -35.27 23.13 -3.08
N ASP A 99 -36.09 22.76 -4.07
CA ASP A 99 -36.41 23.48 -5.31
C ASP A 99 -36.46 25.02 -5.19
#